data_AF-A0A8T7LHK4-F1
#
_entry.id   AF-A0A8T7LHK4-F1
#
_cell.length_a   1.000
_cell.length_b   1.000
_cell.length_c   1.000
_cell.angle_alpha   90.00
_cell.angle_beta   90.00
_cell.angle_gamma   90.00
#
_symmetry.space_group_name_H-M   'P 1'
#
loop_
_entity.id
_entity.type
_entity.pdbx_description
1 polymer ?
#
loop_
_entity_poly.entity_id
_entity_poly.type
_entity_poly.pdbx_seq_one_letter_code
_entity_poly.pdbx_strand_id
1 'polypeptide(L)'
;MSRKTAFLVLAIIGFIAPYYFFLQVNDFDLTALFQQFTASKILSGTAMDLLVSVIVFWFFMFTEAKKLDMKNTWVYLLATFLIGLSFALPLFLYFRERKMEGK
;
A
#
# COMPACT_ATOMS: atom_id res chain seq x y z
N MET A 1 -12.39 -17.05 10.44
CA MET A 1 -11.99 -16.28 9.23
C MET A 1 -10.60 -16.77 8.82
N SER A 2 -10.36 -17.18 7.57
CA SER A 2 -9.01 -17.59 7.15
C SER A 2 -8.11 -16.37 6.98
N ARG A 3 -6.78 -16.54 7.12
CA ARG A 3 -5.81 -15.44 6.96
C ARG A 3 -5.95 -14.74 5.60
N LYS A 4 -6.20 -15.50 4.54
CA LYS A 4 -6.48 -14.96 3.20
C LYS A 4 -7.68 -14.03 3.18
N THR A 5 -8.80 -14.46 3.74
CA THR A 5 -10.03 -13.66 3.74
C THR A 5 -9.82 -12.36 4.53
N ALA A 6 -9.07 -12.42 5.64
CA ALA A 6 -8.70 -11.22 6.39
C ALA A 6 -7.88 -10.24 5.54
N PHE A 7 -6.84 -10.71 4.84
CA PHE A 7 -6.05 -9.85 3.95
C PHE A 7 -6.84 -9.28 2.78
N LEU A 8 -7.76 -10.06 2.20
CA LEU A 8 -8.63 -9.56 1.14
C LEU A 8 -9.56 -8.43 1.63
N VAL A 9 -10.17 -8.61 2.81
CA VAL A 9 -11.01 -7.58 3.43
C VAL A 9 -10.19 -6.33 3.76
N LEU A 10 -8.99 -6.49 4.31
CA LEU A 10 -8.07 -5.37 4.57
C LEU A 10 -7.64 -4.65 3.29
N ALA A 11 -7.44 -5.36 2.18
CA ALA A 11 -7.17 -4.73 0.90
C ALA A 11 -8.37 -3.89 0.44
N ILE A 12 -9.59 -4.43 0.51
CA ILE A 12 -10.80 -3.67 0.15
C ILE A 12 -10.92 -2.40 1.01
N ILE A 13 -10.73 -2.50 2.33
CA ILE A 13 -10.75 -1.35 3.24
C ILE A 13 -9.63 -0.36 2.86
N GLY A 14 -8.42 -0.87 2.62
CA GLY A 14 -7.25 -0.07 2.25
C GLY A 14 -7.38 0.64 0.90
N PHE A 15 -8.27 0.19 0.03
CA PHE A 15 -8.66 0.87 -1.20
C PHE A 15 -9.77 1.90 -0.94
N ILE A 16 -10.84 1.51 -0.26
CA ILE A 16 -12.01 2.40 -0.08
C ILE A 16 -11.67 3.61 0.80
N ALA A 17 -10.95 3.41 1.91
CA ALA A 17 -10.73 4.47 2.88
C ALA A 17 -9.97 5.68 2.29
N PRO A 18 -8.83 5.54 1.59
CA PRO A 18 -8.17 6.69 0.97
C PRO A 18 -9.02 7.34 -0.11
N TYR A 19 -9.64 6.55 -1.00
CA TYR A 19 -10.44 7.07 -2.10
C TYR A 19 -11.68 7.84 -1.61
N TYR A 20 -12.28 7.43 -0.50
CA TYR A 20 -13.38 8.17 0.12
C TYR A 20 -13.00 9.62 0.46
N PHE A 21 -11.77 9.86 0.94
CA PHE A 21 -11.28 11.21 1.19
C PHE A 21 -10.85 11.92 -0.10
N PHE A 22 -10.20 11.23 -1.04
CA PHE A 22 -9.81 11.83 -2.32
C PHE A 22 -11.02 12.32 -3.13
N LEU A 23 -12.14 11.61 -3.09
CA LEU A 23 -13.38 12.00 -3.78
C LEU A 23 -14.03 13.26 -3.20
N GLN A 24 -13.66 13.68 -1.99
CA GLN A 24 -14.14 14.93 -1.37
C GLN A 24 -13.29 16.14 -1.76
N VAL A 25 -12.16 15.93 -2.44
CA VAL A 25 -11.29 17.00 -2.90
C VAL A 25 -11.81 17.50 -4.25
N ASN A 26 -12.43 18.69 -4.25
CA ASN A 26 -12.97 19.30 -5.48
C ASN A 26 -11.87 19.87 -6.39
N ASP A 27 -10.79 20.39 -5.80
CA ASP A 27 -9.68 21.00 -6.52
C ASP A 27 -8.36 20.35 -6.09
N PHE A 28 -7.77 19.56 -6.99
CA PHE A 28 -6.50 18.90 -6.73
C PHE A 28 -5.33 19.81 -7.15
N ASP A 29 -4.81 20.59 -6.20
CA ASP A 29 -3.62 21.41 -6.40
C ASP A 29 -2.38 20.76 -5.75
N LEU A 30 -1.50 20.23 -6.60
CA LEU A 30 -0.23 19.61 -6.19
C LEU A 30 0.70 20.56 -5.44
N THR A 31 0.65 21.86 -5.76
CA THR A 31 1.50 22.87 -5.15
C THR A 31 1.02 23.19 -3.74
N ALA A 32 -0.30 23.38 -3.56
CA ALA A 32 -0.91 23.59 -2.26
C ALA A 32 -0.70 22.37 -1.34
N LEU A 33 -0.78 21.15 -1.90
CA LEU A 33 -0.51 19.91 -1.19
C LEU A 33 0.94 19.89 -0.67
N PHE A 34 1.94 20.17 -1.53
CA PHE A 34 3.34 20.20 -1.12
C PHE A 34 3.64 21.29 -0.06
N GLN A 35 2.98 22.46 -0.17
CA GLN A 35 3.08 23.51 0.84
C GLN A 35 2.51 23.06 2.19
N GLN A 36 1.40 22.32 2.22
CA GLN A 36 0.84 21.80 3.47
C GLN A 36 1.76 20.76 4.12
N PHE A 37 2.36 19.86 3.33
CA PHE A 37 3.33 18.90 3.85
C PHE A 37 4.53 19.59 4.49
N THR A 38 5.10 20.62 3.82
CA THR A 38 6.27 21.34 4.33
C THR A 38 5.95 22.30 5.48
N ALA A 39 4.75 22.88 5.51
CA ALA A 39 4.31 23.78 6.59
C ALA A 39 3.96 23.04 7.90
N SER A 40 3.44 21.81 7.82
CA SER A 40 3.03 21.03 8.99
C SER A 40 4.02 19.93 9.33
N LYS A 41 4.70 20.06 10.48
CA LYS A 41 5.61 19.03 11.01
C LYS A 41 4.93 17.68 11.21
N ILE A 42 3.64 17.68 11.56
CA ILE A 42 2.86 16.46 11.76
C ILE A 42 2.65 15.76 10.43
N LEU A 43 2.21 16.49 9.39
CA LEU A 43 2.00 15.92 8.05
C LEU A 43 3.32 15.42 7.44
N SER A 44 4.40 16.20 7.57
CA SER A 44 5.74 15.77 7.19
C SER A 44 6.17 14.49 7.90
N GLY A 45 5.94 14.40 9.22
CA GLY A 45 6.26 13.21 10.01
C GLY A 45 5.49 11.97 9.55
N THR A 46 4.18 12.11 9.29
CA THR A 46 3.35 11.02 8.76
C THR A 46 3.78 10.62 7.35
N ALA A 47 4.16 11.56 6.49
CA ALA A 47 4.70 11.26 5.16
C ALA A 47 5.99 10.45 5.24
N MET A 48 6.91 10.86 6.13
CA MET A 48 8.18 10.16 6.33
C MET A 48 7.97 8.75 6.89
N ASP A 49 7.08 8.58 7.86
CA ASP A 49 6.71 7.26 8.39
C ASP A 49 6.16 6.33 7.29
N LEU A 50 5.28 6.87 6.45
CA LEU A 50 4.73 6.13 5.30
C LEU A 50 5.82 5.79 4.27
N LEU A 51 6.71 6.72 3.95
CA LEU A 51 7.83 6.49 3.02
C LEU A 51 8.76 5.39 3.51
N VAL A 52 9.15 5.42 4.79
CA VAL A 52 9.98 4.37 5.40
C VAL A 52 9.25 3.03 5.34
N SER A 53 7.96 3.00 5.68
CA SER A 53 7.12 1.79 5.61
C SER A 53 7.03 1.22 4.20
N VAL A 54 6.94 2.07 3.16
CA VAL A 54 6.96 1.66 1.75
C VAL A 54 8.28 1.00 1.38
N ILE A 55 9.41 1.59 1.77
CA ILE A 55 10.75 1.04 1.50
C ILE A 55 10.92 -0.34 2.15
N VAL A 56 10.53 -0.45 3.43
CA VAL A 56 10.56 -1.72 4.17
C VAL A 56 9.66 -2.76 3.49
N PHE A 57 8.45 -2.36 3.10
CA PHE A 57 7.53 -3.23 2.37
C PHE A 57 8.11 -3.72 1.04
N TRP A 58 8.76 -2.85 0.26
CA TRP A 58 9.38 -3.26 -1.00
C TRP A 58 10.47 -4.30 -0.79
N PHE A 59 11.35 -4.08 0.19
CA PHE A 59 12.38 -5.06 0.54
C PHE A 59 11.76 -6.41 0.96
N PHE A 60 10.75 -6.38 1.84
CA PHE A 60 10.01 -7.58 2.25
C PHE A 60 9.34 -8.29 1.07
N MET A 61 8.68 -7.53 0.20
CA MET A 61 7.99 -8.04 -0.97
C MET A 61 8.94 -8.75 -1.93
N PHE A 62 10.09 -8.13 -2.27
CA PHE A 62 11.05 -8.74 -3.19
C PHE A 62 11.69 -10.00 -2.61
N THR A 63 12.02 -10.00 -1.32
CA THR A 63 12.62 -11.16 -0.65
C THR A 63 11.64 -12.34 -0.59
N GLU A 64 10.38 -12.11 -0.23
CA GLU A 64 9.36 -13.16 -0.19
C GLU A 64 8.95 -13.63 -1.59
N ALA A 65 8.81 -12.71 -2.55
CA ALA A 65 8.48 -13.07 -3.93
C ALA A 65 9.54 -14.02 -4.53
N LYS A 66 10.82 -13.78 -4.23
CA LYS A 66 11.91 -14.66 -4.66
C LYS A 66 11.85 -16.04 -3.99
N LYS A 67 11.53 -16.12 -2.69
CA LYS A 67 11.42 -17.40 -1.96
C LYS A 67 10.24 -18.27 -2.42
N LEU A 68 9.14 -17.62 -2.80
CA LEU A 68 7.89 -18.29 -3.17
C LEU A 68 7.70 -18.45 -4.69
N ASP A 69 8.71 -18.09 -5.49
CA ASP A 69 8.66 -18.05 -6.96
C ASP A 69 7.39 -17.32 -7.47
N MET A 70 7.09 -16.19 -6.85
CA MET A 70 5.96 -15.35 -7.23
C MET A 70 6.31 -14.57 -8.49
N LYS A 71 5.55 -14.81 -9.55
CA LYS A 71 5.60 -14.02 -10.77
C LYS A 71 4.79 -12.73 -10.59
N ASN A 72 5.16 -11.68 -11.32
CA ASN A 72 4.44 -10.40 -11.43
C ASN A 72 4.46 -9.48 -10.19
N THR A 73 5.57 -9.46 -9.45
CA THR A 73 5.75 -8.57 -8.27
C THR A 73 5.61 -7.08 -8.58
N TRP A 74 5.83 -6.68 -9.84
CA TRP A 74 5.67 -5.31 -10.35
C TRP A 74 4.24 -4.77 -10.19
N VAL A 75 3.22 -5.63 -10.14
CA VAL A 75 1.82 -5.21 -9.92
C VAL A 75 1.65 -4.57 -8.54
N TYR A 76 2.27 -5.13 -7.51
CA TYR A 76 2.18 -4.58 -6.15
C TYR A 76 2.99 -3.28 -6.00
N LEU A 77 4.08 -3.14 -6.77
CA LEU A 77 4.82 -1.89 -6.86
C LEU A 77 3.91 -0.79 -7.43
N LEU A 78 3.25 -1.05 -8.57
CA LEU A 78 2.30 -0.12 -9.17
C LEU A 78 1.12 0.18 -8.24
N ALA A 79 0.59 -0.83 -7.55
CA ALA A 79 -0.48 -0.63 -6.58
C ALA A 79 -0.06 0.29 -5.42
N THR A 80 1.21 0.24 -5.00
CA THR A 80 1.73 1.12 -3.94
C THR A 80 1.75 2.58 -4.39
N PHE A 81 2.08 2.84 -5.67
CA PHE A 81 2.10 4.20 -6.22
C PHE A 81 0.72 4.75 -6.59
N LEU A 82 -0.15 3.90 -7.16
CA LEU A 82 -1.46 4.33 -7.67
C LEU A 82 -2.51 4.48 -6.57
N ILE A 83 -2.44 3.64 -5.54
CA ILE A 83 -3.47 3.56 -4.49
C ILE A 83 -2.87 3.85 -3.12
N GLY A 84 -1.72 3.24 -2.82
CA GLY A 84 -1.03 3.41 -1.54
C GLY A 84 -0.67 2.10 -0.87
N LEU A 85 0.17 2.20 0.16
CA LEU A 85 0.65 1.05 0.93
C LEU A 85 -0.50 0.28 1.62
N SER A 86 -1.54 0.99 2.06
CA SER A 86 -2.71 0.42 2.75
C SER A 86 -3.45 -0.63 1.92
N PHE A 87 -3.41 -0.53 0.59
CA PHE A 87 -3.98 -1.52 -0.32
C PHE A 87 -2.93 -2.55 -0.78
N ALA A 88 -1.75 -2.07 -1.18
CA ALA A 88 -0.73 -2.90 -1.79
C ALA A 88 -0.20 -3.99 -0.85
N LEU A 89 0.02 -3.65 0.43
CA LEU A 89 0.50 -4.58 1.44
C LEU A 89 -0.47 -5.74 1.70
N PRO A 90 -1.75 -5.52 2.08
CA PRO A 90 -2.67 -6.64 2.30
C PRO A 90 -2.96 -7.42 1.02
N LEU A 91 -2.99 -6.78 -0.15
CA LEU A 91 -3.13 -7.50 -1.42
C LEU A 91 -1.95 -8.45 -1.66
N PHE A 92 -0.71 -7.99 -1.43
CA PHE A 92 0.47 -8.84 -1.52
C PHE A 92 0.39 -10.02 -0.54
N LEU A 93 0.01 -9.78 0.72
CA LEU A 93 -0.13 -10.81 1.73
C LEU A 93 -1.20 -11.86 1.37
N TYR A 94 -2.30 -11.44 0.75
CA TYR A 94 -3.33 -12.36 0.25
C TYR A 94 -2.77 -13.34 -0.80
N PHE A 95 -2.06 -12.84 -1.81
CA PHE A 95 -1.49 -13.70 -2.85
C PHE A 95 -0.32 -14.55 -2.34
N ARG A 96 0.48 -14.01 -1.41
CA ARG A 96 1.51 -14.77 -0.69
C ARG A 96 0.91 -15.98 0.01
N GLU A 97 -0.16 -15.80 0.77
CA GLU A 97 -0.84 -16.89 1.48
C GLU A 97 -1.46 -17.91 0.50
N ARG A 98 -1.99 -17.46 -0.64
CA ARG A 98 -2.46 -18.37 -1.71
C ARG A 98 -1.35 -19.25 -2.27
N LYS A 99 -0.15 -18.71 -2.42
CA LYS A 99 1.02 -19.46 -2.90
C LYS A 99 1.57 -20.42 -1.86
N MET A 100 1.55 -20.06 -0.58
CA MET A 100 2.00 -20.93 0.50
C MET A 100 1.08 -22.14 0.72
N GLU A 101 -0.23 -22.00 0.53
CA GLU A 101 -1.17 -23.13 0.63
C GLU A 101 -1.21 -24.02 -0.62
N GLY A 102 -0.65 -23.56 -1.74
CA GLY A 102 -0.53 -24.34 -2.97
C GLY A 102 0.77 -25.14 -3.09
N LYS A 103 1.66 -25.03 -2.10
CA LYS A 103 2.83 -25.89 -1.90
C LYS A 103 2.47 -26.99 -0.91
#